data_AF-K2A4W3-F1
#
_entry.id   AF-K2A4W3-F1
#
_cell.length_a   1.000
_cell.length_b   1.000
_cell.length_c   1.000
_cell.angle_alpha   90.00
_cell.angle_beta   90.00
_cell.angle_gamma   90.00
#
_symmetry.space_group_name_H-M   'P 1'
#
loop_
_entity.id
_entity.type
_entity.pdbx_description
1 polymer ?
#
loop_
_entity_poly.entity_id
_entity_poly.type
_entity_poly.pdbx_seq_one_letter_code
_entity_poly.pdbx_strand_id
1 'polypeptide(L)'
;MNITDFIKFNLFPPKKHNEIARVMTEKIAKQAFNLFNNKDFRQLNNFERIDQVEQDRVFNEIVVSGIVLAILIFEKLNDKSQNKKYNQFYLEMQMELESSYGNWLRDLGSQEEHASLFKDLIKMRLKEYQKNYHKFQKEVLKHVNTKFPYLFIVAIGGSTHIARSNSKLAEDILKPFTKWCTLLTDELLQVLQKLMK
;
A
#
# COMPACT_ATOMS: atom_id res chain seq x y z
N MET A 1 4.27 -2.22 17.55
CA MET A 1 3.02 -1.72 18.19
C MET A 1 1.83 -2.34 17.45
N ASN A 2 0.75 -2.74 18.13
CA ASN A 2 -0.40 -3.34 17.43
C ASN A 2 -1.50 -2.29 17.10
N ILE A 3 -2.34 -2.54 16.09
CA ILE A 3 -3.47 -1.64 15.70
C ILE A 3 -4.39 -1.33 16.89
N THR A 4 -4.55 -2.28 17.80
CA THR A 4 -5.39 -2.14 19.00
C THR A 4 -4.78 -1.16 20.01
N ASP A 5 -3.45 -1.05 20.07
CA ASP A 5 -2.74 -0.05 20.88
C ASP A 5 -2.90 1.34 20.25
N PHE A 6 -2.86 1.43 18.91
CA PHE A 6 -3.03 2.67 18.16
C PHE A 6 -4.42 3.30 18.37
N ILE A 7 -5.48 2.49 18.41
CA ILE A 7 -6.86 2.97 18.62
C ILE A 7 -7.06 3.64 20.00
N LYS A 8 -6.23 3.30 21.00
CA LYS A 8 -6.41 3.80 22.37
C LYS A 8 -5.95 5.25 22.59
N PHE A 9 -5.23 5.86 21.65
CA PHE A 9 -4.41 7.02 22.00
C PHE A 9 -5.00 8.42 21.80
N ASN A 10 -6.17 8.63 21.19
CA ASN A 10 -6.57 10.01 20.85
C ASN A 10 -8.05 10.35 21.09
N LEU A 11 -8.30 11.56 21.60
CA LEU A 11 -9.65 12.10 21.87
C LEU A 11 -10.37 12.63 20.61
N PHE A 12 -9.62 13.04 19.57
CA PHE A 12 -10.18 13.55 18.31
C PHE A 12 -9.27 13.23 17.10
N PRO A 13 -9.84 12.88 15.93
CA PRO A 13 -9.07 12.69 14.70
C PRO A 13 -8.53 14.04 14.17
N PRO A 14 -7.38 14.06 13.46
CA PRO A 14 -6.86 15.25 12.81
C PRO A 14 -7.80 15.77 11.71
N LYS A 15 -7.86 17.10 11.51
CA LYS A 15 -8.69 17.72 10.45
C LYS A 15 -8.02 17.77 9.07
N LYS A 16 -6.73 17.49 8.97
CA LYS A 16 -5.90 17.66 7.75
C LYS A 16 -5.69 16.32 7.02
N HIS A 17 -6.77 15.62 6.68
CA HIS A 17 -6.71 14.29 6.04
C HIS A 17 -5.92 14.31 4.71
N ASN A 18 -6.07 15.36 3.92
CA ASN A 18 -5.34 15.57 2.66
C ASN A 18 -3.81 15.69 2.87
N GLU A 19 -3.37 16.46 3.86
CA GLU A 19 -1.93 16.60 4.19
C GLU A 19 -1.36 15.28 4.71
N ILE A 20 -2.11 14.56 5.55
CA ILE A 20 -1.70 13.24 6.07
C ILE A 20 -1.59 12.25 4.91
N ALA A 21 -2.58 12.20 4.03
CA ALA A 21 -2.56 11.32 2.85
C ALA A 21 -1.36 11.65 1.96
N ARG A 22 -1.04 12.93 1.78
CA ARG A 22 0.14 13.35 1.02
C ARG A 22 1.45 12.87 1.64
N VAL A 23 1.64 13.09 2.95
CA VAL A 23 2.83 12.62 3.68
C VAL A 23 2.99 11.10 3.57
N MET A 24 1.89 10.36 3.67
CA MET A 24 1.89 8.91 3.48
C MET A 24 2.26 8.50 2.07
N THR A 25 1.69 9.13 1.06
CA THR A 25 1.99 8.87 -0.36
C THR A 25 3.45 9.10 -0.68
N GLU A 26 4.04 10.21 -0.22
CA GLU A 26 5.46 10.51 -0.40
C GLU A 26 6.34 9.47 0.31
N LYS A 27 5.95 9.06 1.52
CA LYS A 27 6.62 8.02 2.29
C LYS A 27 6.58 6.67 1.55
N ILE A 28 5.44 6.30 0.99
CA ILE A 28 5.25 5.08 0.18
C ILE A 28 6.15 5.15 -1.06
N ALA A 29 6.11 6.25 -1.82
CA ALA A 29 6.90 6.40 -3.04
C ALA A 29 8.40 6.34 -2.75
N LYS A 30 8.86 6.95 -1.65
CA LYS A 30 10.26 6.84 -1.19
C LYS A 30 10.63 5.39 -0.88
N GLN A 31 9.77 4.65 -0.18
CA GLN A 31 10.03 3.23 0.11
C GLN A 31 9.96 2.35 -1.13
N ALA A 32 9.07 2.67 -2.08
CA ALA A 32 9.01 2.00 -3.38
C ALA A 32 10.32 2.21 -4.15
N PHE A 33 10.83 3.44 -4.17
CA PHE A 33 12.11 3.78 -4.81
C PHE A 33 13.29 3.03 -4.17
N ASN A 34 13.30 2.90 -2.84
CA ASN A 34 14.33 2.13 -2.14
C ASN A 34 14.31 0.65 -2.56
N LEU A 35 13.13 0.03 -2.67
CA LEU A 35 13.00 -1.35 -3.13
C LEU A 35 13.39 -1.50 -4.61
N PHE A 36 12.91 -0.58 -5.46
CA PHE A 36 13.20 -0.57 -6.89
C PHE A 36 14.71 -0.44 -7.21
N ASN A 37 15.45 0.27 -6.36
CA ASN A 37 16.91 0.40 -6.48
C ASN A 37 17.70 -0.68 -5.75
N ASN A 38 17.05 -1.55 -4.98
CA ASN A 38 17.73 -2.63 -4.28
C ASN A 38 18.33 -3.62 -5.29
N LYS A 39 19.63 -3.88 -5.18
CA LYS A 39 20.38 -4.74 -6.13
C LYS A 39 19.78 -6.14 -6.24
N ASP A 40 19.47 -6.78 -5.10
CA ASP A 40 18.92 -8.13 -5.09
C ASP A 40 17.53 -8.15 -5.75
N PHE A 41 16.68 -7.16 -5.47
CA PHE A 41 15.36 -7.04 -6.08
C PHE A 41 15.45 -6.83 -7.61
N ARG A 42 16.37 -5.98 -8.06
CA ARG A 42 16.61 -5.75 -9.50
C ARG A 42 17.13 -7.00 -10.20
N GLN A 43 18.03 -7.75 -9.54
CA GLN A 43 18.55 -9.01 -10.07
C GLN A 43 17.45 -10.07 -10.18
N LEU A 44 16.60 -10.22 -9.17
CA LEU A 44 15.46 -11.15 -9.20
C LEU A 44 14.51 -10.86 -10.37
N ASN A 45 14.29 -9.59 -10.68
CA ASN A 45 13.43 -9.18 -11.78
C ASN A 45 14.15 -9.05 -13.14
N ASN A 46 15.43 -9.44 -13.23
CA ASN A 46 16.25 -9.31 -14.44
C ASN A 46 16.19 -7.91 -15.08
N PHE A 47 16.28 -6.84 -14.28
CA PHE A 47 16.13 -5.46 -14.78
C PHE A 47 17.14 -5.08 -15.87
N GLU A 48 18.29 -5.76 -15.95
CA GLU A 48 19.27 -5.57 -17.03
C GLU A 48 18.77 -6.02 -18.41
N ARG A 49 17.70 -6.83 -18.45
CA ARG A 49 17.17 -7.46 -19.67
C ARG A 49 15.79 -6.95 -20.08
N ILE A 50 15.14 -6.14 -19.24
CA ILE A 50 13.83 -5.58 -19.53
C ILE A 50 13.98 -4.10 -19.90
N ASP A 51 13.14 -3.64 -20.83
CA ASP A 51 13.16 -2.26 -21.27
C ASP A 51 12.70 -1.27 -20.18
N GLN A 52 12.88 0.02 -20.44
CA GLN A 52 12.51 1.07 -19.50
C GLN A 52 11.01 1.06 -19.19
N VAL A 53 10.16 0.75 -20.17
CA VAL A 53 8.71 0.72 -20.00
C VAL A 53 8.29 -0.35 -18.98
N GLU A 54 8.90 -1.52 -19.05
CA GLU A 54 8.67 -2.60 -18.10
C GLU A 54 9.26 -2.28 -16.73
N GLN A 55 10.41 -1.60 -16.64
CA GLN A 55 10.95 -1.10 -15.36
C GLN A 55 9.99 -0.10 -14.71
N ASP A 56 9.48 0.87 -15.47
CA ASP A 56 8.52 1.87 -14.98
C ASP A 56 7.22 1.22 -14.53
N ARG A 57 6.75 0.20 -15.25
CA ARG A 57 5.60 -0.62 -14.84
C ARG A 57 5.84 -1.30 -13.50
N VAL A 58 7.01 -1.92 -13.30
CA VAL A 58 7.35 -2.56 -12.02
C VAL A 58 7.37 -1.51 -10.90
N PHE A 59 7.97 -0.34 -11.12
CA PHE A 59 7.96 0.74 -10.13
C PHE A 59 6.54 1.17 -9.76
N ASN A 60 5.69 1.39 -10.77
CA ASN A 60 4.29 1.79 -10.57
C ASN A 60 3.51 0.74 -9.77
N GLU A 61 3.71 -0.56 -10.03
CA GLU A 61 3.08 -1.63 -9.24
C GLU A 61 3.55 -1.65 -7.78
N ILE A 62 4.81 -1.33 -7.50
CA ILE A 62 5.31 -1.22 -6.11
C ILE A 62 4.61 -0.05 -5.40
N VAL A 63 4.53 1.13 -6.04
CA VAL A 63 3.87 2.31 -5.46
C VAL A 63 2.39 2.04 -5.21
N VAL A 64 1.68 1.53 -6.21
CA VAL A 64 0.24 1.22 -6.11
C VAL A 64 -0.01 0.20 -5.00
N SER A 65 0.80 -0.85 -4.92
CA SER A 65 0.70 -1.85 -3.84
C SER A 65 0.85 -1.22 -2.45
N GLY A 66 1.78 -0.27 -2.29
CA GLY A 66 1.96 0.46 -1.03
C GLY A 66 0.77 1.36 -0.68
N ILE A 67 0.14 2.01 -1.66
CA ILE A 67 -1.07 2.80 -1.46
C ILE A 67 -2.24 1.90 -1.06
N VAL A 68 -2.43 0.78 -1.76
CA VAL A 68 -3.47 -0.21 -1.42
C VAL A 68 -3.26 -0.75 0.00
N LEU A 69 -2.01 -1.02 0.41
CA LEU A 69 -1.69 -1.40 1.78
C LEU A 69 -2.14 -0.35 2.79
N ALA A 70 -1.87 0.93 2.53
CA ALA A 70 -2.30 2.03 3.40
C ALA A 70 -3.83 2.12 3.49
N ILE A 71 -4.54 2.00 2.37
CA ILE A 71 -6.01 1.97 2.32
C ILE A 71 -6.56 0.83 3.17
N LEU A 72 -6.00 -0.39 3.03
CA LEU A 72 -6.42 -1.56 3.81
C LEU A 72 -6.13 -1.41 5.31
N ILE A 73 -5.06 -0.71 5.70
CA ILE A 73 -4.80 -0.36 7.10
C ILE A 73 -5.95 0.51 7.64
N PHE A 74 -6.36 1.54 6.91
CA PHE A 74 -7.47 2.42 7.31
C PHE A 74 -8.82 1.72 7.32
N GLU A 75 -9.09 0.84 6.36
CA GLU A 75 -10.29 -0.01 6.36
C GLU A 75 -10.36 -0.83 7.66
N LYS A 76 -9.25 -1.46 8.06
CA LYS A 76 -9.21 -2.28 9.29
C LYS A 76 -9.25 -1.45 10.57
N LEU A 77 -8.73 -0.23 10.54
CA LEU A 77 -8.89 0.72 11.65
C LEU A 77 -10.36 1.15 11.79
N ASN A 78 -11.04 1.38 10.68
CA ASN A 78 -12.46 1.70 10.63
C ASN A 78 -13.32 0.54 11.16
N ASP A 79 -13.07 -0.69 10.71
CA ASP A 79 -13.79 -1.89 11.17
C ASP A 79 -13.70 -2.10 12.70
N LYS A 80 -12.59 -1.68 13.31
CA LYS A 80 -12.33 -1.85 14.75
C LYS A 80 -12.77 -0.66 15.60
N SER A 81 -12.99 0.49 15.00
CA SER A 81 -13.30 1.71 15.73
C SER A 81 -14.80 1.80 16.03
N GLN A 82 -15.12 2.02 17.30
CA GLN A 82 -16.50 2.29 17.75
C GLN A 82 -16.84 3.78 17.73
N ASN A 83 -15.89 4.66 17.36
CA ASN A 83 -16.06 6.10 17.41
C ASN A 83 -16.39 6.67 16.02
N LYS A 84 -17.61 7.19 15.86
CA LYS A 84 -18.10 7.75 14.59
C LYS A 84 -17.19 8.83 13.98
N LYS A 85 -16.55 9.67 14.79
CA LYS A 85 -15.65 10.73 14.28
C LYS A 85 -14.39 10.13 13.66
N TYR A 86 -13.82 9.10 14.27
CA TYR A 86 -12.69 8.37 13.70
C TYR A 86 -13.07 7.62 12.44
N ASN A 87 -14.27 7.03 12.42
CA ASN A 87 -14.75 6.29 11.25
C ASN A 87 -14.86 7.22 10.04
N GLN A 88 -15.40 8.44 10.23
CA GLN A 88 -15.42 9.45 9.19
C GLN A 88 -14.02 9.81 8.69
N PHE A 89 -13.08 10.07 9.60
CA PHE A 89 -11.68 10.35 9.25
C PHE A 89 -11.04 9.21 8.47
N TYR A 90 -11.25 7.95 8.88
CA TYR A 90 -10.69 6.80 8.17
C TYR A 90 -11.28 6.60 6.78
N LEU A 91 -12.56 6.92 6.58
CA LEU A 91 -13.18 6.92 5.25
C LEU A 91 -12.62 8.02 4.36
N GLU A 92 -12.45 9.23 4.90
CA GLU A 92 -11.80 10.35 4.20
C GLU A 92 -10.37 10.00 3.80
N MET A 93 -9.58 9.42 4.71
CA MET A 93 -8.22 8.96 4.41
C MET A 93 -8.18 7.95 3.26
N GLN A 94 -9.13 7.02 3.19
CA GLN A 94 -9.21 6.07 2.07
C GLN A 94 -9.44 6.80 0.74
N MET A 95 -10.41 7.72 0.69
CA MET A 95 -10.71 8.50 -0.53
C MET A 95 -9.54 9.39 -0.96
N GLU A 96 -8.85 10.00 0.01
CA GLU A 96 -7.67 10.84 -0.26
C GLU A 96 -6.51 10.01 -0.80
N LEU A 97 -6.22 8.85 -0.20
CA LEU A 97 -5.13 7.97 -0.65
C LEU A 97 -5.35 7.45 -2.08
N GLU A 98 -6.59 7.17 -2.49
CA GLU A 98 -6.90 6.77 -3.87
C GLU A 98 -6.48 7.83 -4.90
N SER A 99 -6.48 9.11 -4.54
CA SER A 99 -6.21 10.22 -5.48
C SER A 99 -4.86 10.91 -5.22
N SER A 100 -4.26 10.70 -4.05
CA SER A 100 -3.10 11.47 -3.56
C SER A 100 -1.87 11.34 -4.48
N TYR A 101 -1.57 10.15 -5.00
CA TYR A 101 -0.42 9.95 -5.87
C TYR A 101 -0.58 10.60 -7.23
N GLY A 102 -1.74 10.44 -7.88
CA GLY A 102 -2.05 11.10 -9.14
C GLY A 102 -2.02 12.63 -9.01
N ASN A 103 -2.64 13.16 -7.95
CA ASN A 103 -2.61 14.60 -7.64
C ASN A 103 -1.18 15.10 -7.44
N TRP A 104 -0.34 14.33 -6.73
CA TRP A 104 1.05 14.69 -6.54
C TRP A 104 1.83 14.74 -7.86
N LEU A 105 1.71 13.72 -8.70
CA LEU A 105 2.38 13.72 -10.00
C LEU A 105 1.94 14.91 -10.86
N ARG A 106 0.65 15.29 -10.79
CA ARG A 106 0.15 16.50 -11.44
C ARG A 106 0.80 17.77 -10.89
N ASP A 107 0.93 17.90 -9.58
CA ASP A 107 1.63 19.04 -8.96
C ASP A 107 3.09 19.15 -9.43
N LEU A 108 3.70 18.01 -9.80
CA LEU A 108 5.04 17.93 -10.39
C LEU A 108 5.09 18.12 -11.92
N GLY A 109 3.95 18.36 -12.57
CA GLY A 109 3.84 18.66 -14.00
C GLY A 109 3.33 17.52 -14.89
N SER A 110 2.86 16.41 -14.32
CA SER A 110 2.19 15.36 -15.09
C SER A 110 0.84 15.84 -15.65
N GLN A 111 0.45 15.31 -16.81
CA GLN A 111 -0.86 15.55 -17.40
C GLN A 111 -2.00 15.00 -16.52
N GLU A 112 -3.16 15.67 -16.51
CA GLU A 112 -4.34 15.31 -15.73
C GLU A 112 -4.83 13.88 -16.05
N GLU A 113 -4.76 13.47 -17.32
CA GLU A 113 -5.16 12.14 -17.77
C GLU A 113 -4.39 11.03 -17.02
N HIS A 114 -3.10 11.24 -16.75
CA HIS A 114 -2.28 10.29 -16.00
C HIS A 114 -2.67 10.21 -14.53
N ALA A 115 -3.08 11.32 -13.92
CA ALA A 115 -3.56 11.34 -12.53
C ALA A 115 -4.84 10.50 -12.37
N SER A 116 -5.77 10.59 -13.33
CA SER A 116 -6.98 9.77 -13.34
C SER A 116 -6.66 8.28 -13.50
N LEU A 117 -5.73 7.94 -14.39
CA LEU A 117 -5.31 6.54 -14.61
C LEU A 117 -4.75 5.90 -13.33
N PHE A 118 -3.96 6.64 -12.54
CA PHE A 118 -3.46 6.12 -11.26
C PHE A 118 -4.57 5.83 -10.26
N LYS A 119 -5.57 6.72 -10.16
CA LYS A 119 -6.73 6.51 -9.29
C LYS A 119 -7.50 5.25 -9.66
N ASP A 120 -7.73 5.05 -10.96
CA ASP A 120 -8.43 3.87 -11.46
C ASP A 120 -7.61 2.58 -11.23
N LEU A 121 -6.30 2.64 -11.43
CA LEU A 121 -5.39 1.52 -11.16
C LEU A 121 -5.39 1.14 -9.66
N ILE A 122 -5.31 2.12 -8.76
CA ILE A 122 -5.37 1.89 -7.32
C ILE A 122 -6.69 1.22 -6.92
N LYS A 123 -7.83 1.74 -7.42
CA LYS A 123 -9.15 1.15 -7.17
C LYS A 123 -9.28 -0.27 -7.70
N MET A 124 -8.74 -0.52 -8.90
CA MET A 124 -8.74 -1.85 -9.51
C MET A 124 -7.96 -2.84 -8.64
N ARG A 125 -6.74 -2.48 -8.23
CA ARG A 125 -5.87 -3.32 -7.37
C ARG A 125 -6.48 -3.54 -5.99
N LEU A 126 -7.08 -2.50 -5.39
CA LEU A 126 -7.78 -2.62 -4.12
C LEU A 126 -8.90 -3.68 -4.19
N LYS A 127 -9.78 -3.59 -5.20
CA LYS A 127 -10.86 -4.56 -5.40
C LYS A 127 -10.34 -5.97 -5.64
N GLU A 128 -9.30 -6.09 -6.45
CA GLU A 128 -8.66 -7.37 -6.74
C GLU A 128 -8.10 -8.02 -5.46
N TYR A 129 -7.37 -7.25 -4.65
CA TYR A 129 -6.75 -7.75 -3.43
C TYR A 129 -7.80 -8.09 -2.37
N GLN A 130 -8.82 -7.26 -2.18
CA GLN A 130 -9.95 -7.56 -1.28
C GLN A 130 -10.69 -8.84 -1.70
N LYS A 131 -10.93 -9.04 -3.00
CA LYS A 131 -11.55 -10.28 -3.51
C LYS A 131 -10.69 -11.50 -3.21
N ASN A 132 -9.38 -11.39 -3.42
CA ASN A 132 -8.43 -12.46 -3.09
C ASN A 132 -8.40 -12.74 -1.58
N TYR A 133 -8.53 -11.71 -0.73
CA TYR A 133 -8.67 -11.92 0.71
C TYR A 133 -9.85 -12.79 1.05
N HIS A 134 -11.05 -12.39 0.61
CA HIS A 134 -12.28 -13.11 0.94
C HIS A 134 -12.23 -14.57 0.50
N LYS A 135 -11.56 -14.84 -0.63
CA LYS A 135 -11.38 -16.20 -1.15
C LYS A 135 -10.42 -17.05 -0.31
N PHE A 136 -9.30 -16.48 0.15
CA PHE A 136 -8.21 -17.24 0.78
C PHE A 136 -8.02 -16.96 2.28
N GLN A 137 -8.90 -16.16 2.90
CA GLN A 137 -8.78 -15.70 4.28
C GLN A 137 -8.51 -16.83 5.28
N LYS A 138 -9.26 -17.94 5.19
CA LYS A 138 -9.11 -19.07 6.11
C LYS A 138 -7.76 -19.78 5.98
N GLU A 139 -7.19 -19.79 4.79
CA GLU A 139 -5.90 -20.43 4.50
C GLU A 139 -4.76 -19.50 4.93
N VAL A 140 -4.84 -18.21 4.58
CA VAL A 140 -3.91 -17.18 5.06
C VAL A 140 -3.85 -17.23 6.59
N LEU A 141 -4.98 -17.14 7.29
CA LEU A 141 -5.01 -17.14 8.77
C LEU A 141 -4.47 -18.43 9.42
N LYS A 142 -4.41 -19.56 8.71
CA LYS A 142 -3.80 -20.81 9.21
C LYS A 142 -2.27 -20.77 9.16
N HIS A 143 -1.70 -20.10 8.16
CA HIS A 143 -0.27 -20.10 7.89
C HIS A 143 0.44 -18.84 8.41
N VAL A 144 -0.32 -17.81 8.77
CA VAL A 144 0.24 -16.59 9.33
C VAL A 144 -0.35 -16.25 10.68
N ASN A 145 0.49 -16.37 11.71
CA ASN A 145 0.27 -15.82 13.04
C ASN A 145 0.43 -14.29 13.05
N THR A 146 0.00 -13.61 11.99
CA THR A 146 0.20 -12.16 11.87
C THR A 146 -1.06 -11.41 12.26
N LYS A 147 -0.85 -10.29 12.93
CA LYS A 147 -1.92 -9.36 13.30
C LYS A 147 -2.51 -8.60 12.09
N PHE A 148 -1.97 -8.82 10.88
CA PHE A 148 -2.24 -8.02 9.68
C PHE A 148 -2.37 -8.91 8.42
N PRO A 149 -3.45 -9.70 8.30
CA PRO A 149 -3.62 -10.61 7.15
C PRO A 149 -3.62 -9.90 5.79
N TYR A 150 -4.04 -8.63 5.74
CA TYR A 150 -4.04 -7.80 4.53
C TYR A 150 -2.64 -7.57 3.96
N LEU A 151 -1.58 -7.61 4.78
CA LEU A 151 -0.20 -7.47 4.34
C LEU A 151 0.18 -8.56 3.34
N PHE A 152 -0.19 -9.81 3.64
CA PHE A 152 0.13 -10.96 2.79
C PHE A 152 -0.60 -10.91 1.46
N ILE A 153 -1.76 -10.28 1.44
CA ILE A 153 -2.62 -10.21 0.27
C ILE A 153 -2.09 -9.17 -0.70
N VAL A 154 -1.68 -8.02 -0.17
CA VAL A 154 -0.92 -7.04 -0.94
C VAL A 154 0.38 -7.66 -1.41
N ALA A 155 1.07 -8.44 -0.57
CA ALA A 155 2.34 -9.04 -0.95
C ALA A 155 2.18 -10.05 -2.10
N ILE A 156 1.16 -10.91 -2.04
CA ILE A 156 0.83 -11.89 -3.09
C ILE A 156 0.35 -11.19 -4.36
N GLY A 157 -0.58 -10.24 -4.24
CA GLY A 157 -1.13 -9.52 -5.38
C GLY A 157 -0.05 -8.69 -6.08
N GLY A 158 0.72 -7.92 -5.31
CA GLY A 158 1.81 -7.10 -5.82
C GLY A 158 2.92 -7.95 -6.46
N SER A 159 3.35 -9.04 -5.83
CA SER A 159 4.36 -9.93 -6.44
C SER A 159 3.86 -10.57 -7.74
N THR A 160 2.58 -10.94 -7.81
CA THR A 160 1.95 -11.48 -9.02
C THR A 160 1.93 -10.47 -10.16
N HIS A 161 1.57 -9.20 -9.89
CA HIS A 161 1.57 -8.16 -10.92
C HIS A 161 2.97 -7.74 -11.32
N ILE A 162 3.91 -7.63 -10.38
CA ILE A 162 5.31 -7.38 -10.70
C ILE A 162 5.83 -8.49 -11.62
N ALA A 163 5.52 -9.75 -11.33
CA ALA A 163 5.93 -10.90 -12.14
C ALA A 163 5.11 -11.11 -13.42
N ARG A 164 4.09 -10.29 -13.71
CA ARG A 164 3.13 -10.50 -14.82
C ARG A 164 2.56 -11.92 -14.87
N SER A 165 2.18 -12.46 -13.71
CA SER A 165 1.66 -13.82 -13.56
C SER A 165 2.65 -14.95 -13.89
N ASN A 166 3.96 -14.66 -14.06
CA ASN A 166 4.98 -15.69 -14.04
C ASN A 166 5.09 -16.25 -12.61
N SER A 167 4.56 -17.46 -12.39
CA SER A 167 4.46 -18.07 -11.07
C SER A 167 5.82 -18.20 -10.38
N LYS A 168 6.85 -18.64 -11.10
CA LYS A 168 8.18 -18.82 -10.53
C LYS A 168 8.79 -17.50 -10.07
N LEU A 169 8.69 -16.47 -10.91
CA LEU A 169 9.16 -15.13 -10.56
C LEU A 169 8.34 -14.53 -9.40
N ALA A 170 7.02 -14.75 -9.38
CA ALA A 170 6.14 -14.28 -8.31
C ALA A 170 6.51 -14.90 -6.95
N GLU A 171 6.85 -16.19 -6.92
CA GLU A 171 7.36 -16.89 -5.72
C GLU A 171 8.70 -16.29 -5.25
N ASP A 172 9.62 -16.05 -6.17
CA ASP A 172 10.95 -15.50 -5.86
C ASP A 172 10.85 -14.05 -5.32
N ILE A 173 9.89 -13.26 -5.82
CA ILE A 173 9.60 -11.89 -5.37
C ILE A 173 8.80 -11.85 -4.06
N LEU A 174 7.95 -12.84 -3.79
CA LEU A 174 7.01 -12.81 -2.68
C LEU A 174 7.69 -12.53 -1.33
N LYS A 175 8.81 -13.20 -1.05
CA LYS A 175 9.53 -13.04 0.22
C LYS A 175 10.11 -11.62 0.40
N PRO A 176 10.93 -11.08 -0.52
CA PRO A 176 11.43 -9.70 -0.38
C PRO A 176 10.30 -8.67 -0.37
N PHE A 177 9.24 -8.89 -1.15
CA PHE A 177 8.10 -7.98 -1.21
C PHE A 177 7.27 -8.00 0.09
N THR A 178 7.07 -9.18 0.69
CA THR A 178 6.45 -9.31 2.03
C THR A 178 7.25 -8.57 3.10
N LYS A 179 8.59 -8.67 3.06
CA LYS A 179 9.48 -7.92 3.97
C LYS A 179 9.31 -6.42 3.78
N TRP A 180 9.24 -5.95 2.54
CA TRP A 180 8.98 -4.55 2.21
C TRP A 180 7.60 -4.08 2.72
N CYS A 181 6.53 -4.84 2.49
CA CYS A 181 5.20 -4.50 3.02
C CYS A 181 5.18 -4.42 4.56
N THR A 182 5.94 -5.29 5.23
CA THR A 182 6.09 -5.27 6.69
C THR A 182 6.75 -3.98 7.17
N LEU A 183 7.90 -3.63 6.60
CA LEU A 183 8.61 -2.40 6.93
C LEU A 183 7.77 -1.16 6.64
N LEU A 184 7.09 -1.13 5.48
CA LEU A 184 6.21 -0.05 5.11
C LEU A 184 5.04 0.10 6.09
N THR A 185 4.43 -1.01 6.52
CA THR A 185 3.34 -0.99 7.53
C THR A 185 3.83 -0.34 8.83
N ASP A 186 4.98 -0.75 9.35
CA ASP A 186 5.54 -0.17 10.58
C ASP A 186 5.81 1.33 10.43
N GLU A 187 6.35 1.75 9.29
CA GLU A 187 6.62 3.16 9.01
C GLU A 187 5.34 4.01 8.88
N LEU A 188 4.30 3.48 8.21
CA LEU A 188 3.01 4.15 8.08
C LEU A 188 2.32 4.30 9.45
N LEU A 189 2.37 3.27 10.29
CA LEU A 189 1.85 3.34 11.66
C LEU A 189 2.60 4.38 12.50
N GLN A 190 3.93 4.50 12.35
CA GLN A 190 4.70 5.54 13.04
C GLN A 190 4.34 6.95 12.56
N VAL A 191 4.13 7.15 11.26
CA VAL A 191 3.66 8.43 10.69
C VAL A 191 2.32 8.80 11.31
N LEU A 192 1.38 7.86 11.33
CA LEU A 192 0.07 8.06 11.96
C LEU A 192 0.19 8.44 13.44
N GLN A 193 1.00 7.72 14.21
CA GLN A 193 1.19 8.04 15.63
C GLN A 193 1.71 9.45 15.86
N LYS A 194 2.62 9.92 15.01
CA LYS A 194 3.18 11.28 15.13
C LYS A 194 2.16 12.35 14.76
N LEU A 195 1.36 12.09 13.73
CA LEU A 195 0.39 13.06 13.20
C LEU A 195 -0.91 13.13 14.02
N MET A 196 -1.14 12.16 14.90
CA MET A 196 -2.31 12.15 15.78
C MET A 196 -2.01 12.56 17.23
N LYS A 197 -0.74 12.79 17.58
CA LYS A 197 -0.37 13.46 18.84
C LYS A 197 -0.56 14.96 18.71
#